data_AF-A0A6I9Q726-F1
#
_entry.id   AF-A0A6I9Q726-F1
#
_cell.length_a   1.000
_cell.length_b   1.000
_cell.length_c   1.000
_cell.angle_alpha   90.00
_cell.angle_beta   90.00
_cell.angle_gamma   90.00
#
_symmetry.space_group_name_H-M   'P 1'
#
loop_
_entity.id
_entity.type
_entity.pdbx_description
1 polymer ?
#
loop_
_entity_poly.entity_id
_entity_poly.type
_entity_poly.pdbx_seq_one_letter_code
_entity_poly.pdbx_strand_id
1 'polypeptide(L)'
;MANGDIFTFSDITLNVLLYRHTNLATRDDAITFSVSDGISMALIVVQVAVLDVGGEGPQRDPAATLSLEVGQKSSTVIRRSHLAYTDNTSPDNQIQIQLVSVPMYGLLTRSHSQQEHQELREYSSFTMEDISKHQIRYITSIETGSQPITDIFHFVVYDGDNNHLDNQMCTITVTSTPRQPPVVTVNSGIKVQEGGRVALSTNNILVSDLDTPRKDLLVWIISPPKYGFIENTNRGEAFLYMCTDNVYDLMGEDVKRKEKKFGMMDGVEDQVCNQVMSN
;
A
#
# COMPACT_ATOMS: atom_id res chain seq x y z
N MET A 1 -37.11 6.09 44.58
CA MET A 1 -38.27 5.74 45.44
C MET A 1 -37.93 4.46 46.19
N ALA A 2 -38.38 4.33 47.42
CA ALA A 2 -38.21 3.16 48.27
C ALA A 2 -39.51 2.33 48.33
N ASN A 3 -39.42 1.12 48.89
CA ASN A 3 -40.60 0.28 49.08
C ASN A 3 -41.62 0.97 50.00
N GLY A 4 -42.86 1.10 49.54
CA GLY A 4 -43.95 1.79 50.24
C GLY A 4 -44.17 3.25 49.81
N ASP A 5 -43.30 3.81 48.97
CA ASP A 5 -43.55 5.14 48.39
C ASP A 5 -44.78 5.10 47.46
N ILE A 6 -45.59 6.15 47.52
CA ILE A 6 -46.83 6.28 46.73
C ILE A 6 -46.65 7.37 45.68
N PHE A 7 -47.11 7.12 44.47
CA PHE A 7 -47.26 8.09 43.41
C PHE A 7 -48.65 7.96 42.77
N THR A 8 -49.08 8.97 42.04
CA THR A 8 -50.41 9.04 41.42
C THR A 8 -50.37 8.64 39.96
N PHE A 9 -51.53 8.35 39.38
CA PHE A 9 -51.65 8.18 37.92
C PHE A 9 -51.25 9.46 37.16
N SER A 10 -51.42 10.64 37.76
CA SER A 10 -50.95 11.90 37.19
C SER A 10 -49.44 11.91 37.00
N ASP A 11 -48.67 11.39 37.96
CA ASP A 11 -47.21 11.32 37.89
C ASP A 11 -46.73 10.42 36.73
N ILE A 12 -47.49 9.37 36.41
CA ILE A 12 -47.26 8.56 35.21
C ILE A 12 -47.55 9.40 33.95
N THR A 13 -48.73 10.05 33.87
CA THR A 13 -49.11 10.81 32.66
C THR A 13 -48.24 12.02 32.37
N LEU A 14 -47.59 12.57 33.40
CA LEU A 14 -46.66 13.70 33.28
C LEU A 14 -45.21 13.25 32.99
N ASN A 15 -44.96 11.93 32.89
CA ASN A 15 -43.64 11.35 32.64
C ASN A 15 -42.56 11.79 33.66
N VAL A 16 -42.92 11.99 34.93
CA VAL A 16 -41.98 12.42 35.98
C VAL A 16 -41.31 11.27 36.73
N LEU A 17 -41.67 10.02 36.41
CA LEU A 17 -41.11 8.81 36.99
C LEU A 17 -40.14 8.16 36.00
N LEU A 18 -38.93 7.83 36.47
CA LEU A 18 -37.87 7.24 35.67
C LEU A 18 -37.39 5.93 36.31
N TYR A 19 -37.32 4.87 35.50
CA TYR A 19 -36.58 3.67 35.86
C TYR A 19 -35.08 3.91 35.62
N ARG A 20 -34.23 3.50 36.57
CA ARG A 20 -32.78 3.54 36.43
C ARG A 20 -32.22 2.18 36.84
N HIS A 21 -31.67 1.46 35.86
CA HIS A 21 -30.93 0.23 36.13
C HIS A 21 -29.59 0.53 36.83
N THR A 22 -29.11 -0.40 37.65
CA THR A 22 -27.93 -0.21 38.50
C THR A 22 -26.60 -0.64 37.84
N ASN A 23 -26.59 -0.83 36.51
CA ASN A 23 -25.45 -1.40 35.74
C ASN A 23 -24.96 -2.76 36.27
N LEU A 24 -25.79 -3.48 37.01
CA LEU A 24 -25.52 -4.86 37.44
C LEU A 24 -25.90 -5.82 36.31
N ALA A 25 -25.17 -6.94 36.18
CA ALA A 25 -25.26 -7.90 35.08
C ALA A 25 -26.52 -8.81 35.12
N THR A 26 -27.66 -8.27 35.55
CA THR A 26 -28.95 -8.96 35.58
C THR A 26 -29.73 -8.66 34.31
N ARG A 27 -30.11 -9.71 33.58
CA ARG A 27 -30.77 -9.63 32.26
C ARG A 27 -32.28 -9.33 32.35
N ASP A 28 -32.89 -9.67 33.48
CA ASP A 28 -34.31 -9.43 33.73
C ASP A 28 -34.46 -8.68 35.06
N ASP A 29 -35.27 -7.62 35.05
CA ASP A 29 -35.76 -6.95 36.26
C ASP A 29 -37.28 -6.90 36.22
N ALA A 30 -37.94 -6.73 37.37
CA ALA A 30 -39.38 -6.67 37.45
C ALA A 30 -39.85 -5.70 38.53
N ILE A 31 -40.84 -4.87 38.19
CA ILE A 31 -41.47 -3.94 39.11
C ILE A 31 -42.87 -4.43 39.41
N THR A 32 -43.19 -4.62 40.70
CA THR A 32 -44.54 -4.97 41.14
C THR A 32 -45.27 -3.70 41.60
N PHE A 33 -46.38 -3.37 40.95
CA PHE A 33 -47.24 -2.27 41.34
C PHE A 33 -48.48 -2.78 42.07
N SER A 34 -48.88 -2.04 43.10
CA SER A 34 -50.21 -2.17 43.71
C SER A 34 -51.00 -0.90 43.44
N VAL A 35 -52.18 -1.04 42.83
CA VAL A 35 -53.08 0.06 42.49
C VAL A 35 -54.33 -0.05 43.35
N SER A 36 -54.71 1.03 44.03
CA SER A 36 -55.88 1.08 44.90
C SER A 36 -56.79 2.24 44.49
N ASP A 37 -58.09 2.02 44.51
CA ASP A 37 -59.13 3.05 44.40
C ASP A 37 -59.60 3.57 45.78
N GLY A 38 -58.97 3.09 46.86
CA GLY A 38 -59.34 3.37 48.25
C GLY A 38 -60.35 2.38 48.85
N ILE A 39 -60.90 1.45 48.05
CA ILE A 39 -61.87 0.42 48.48
C ILE A 39 -61.32 -0.98 48.16
N SER A 40 -60.66 -1.14 47.02
CA SER A 40 -60.13 -2.38 46.48
C SER A 40 -58.71 -2.19 45.96
N MET A 41 -57.97 -3.29 45.82
CA MET A 41 -56.57 -3.28 45.36
C MET A 41 -56.35 -4.29 44.25
N ALA A 42 -55.57 -3.90 43.24
CA ALA A 42 -55.07 -4.76 42.18
C ALA A 42 -53.54 -4.81 42.23
N LEU A 43 -52.96 -5.97 41.96
CA LEU A 43 -51.51 -6.18 41.89
C LEU A 43 -51.11 -6.53 40.44
N ILE A 44 -50.06 -5.90 39.92
CA ILE A 44 -49.54 -6.20 38.59
C ILE A 44 -48.01 -6.21 38.59
N VAL A 45 -47.42 -7.11 37.82
CA VAL A 45 -45.98 -7.20 37.60
C VAL A 45 -45.66 -6.67 36.21
N VAL A 46 -44.81 -5.65 36.14
CA VAL A 46 -44.24 -5.13 34.89
C VAL A 46 -42.85 -5.71 34.75
N GLN A 47 -42.64 -6.48 33.68
CA GLN A 47 -41.32 -7.00 33.32
C GLN A 47 -40.49 -5.88 32.69
N VAL A 48 -39.26 -5.73 33.15
CA VAL A 48 -38.25 -4.83 32.59
C VAL A 48 -37.22 -5.70 31.90
N ALA A 49 -37.29 -5.75 30.57
CA ALA A 49 -36.24 -6.36 29.77
C ALA A 49 -35.02 -5.44 29.79
N VAL A 50 -33.95 -5.86 30.47
CA VAL A 50 -32.68 -5.14 30.46
C VAL A 50 -31.93 -5.56 29.21
N LEU A 51 -31.97 -4.72 28.19
CA LEU A 51 -31.11 -4.88 27.03
C LEU A 51 -29.68 -4.55 27.48
N ASP A 52 -28.77 -5.51 27.36
CA ASP A 52 -27.34 -5.23 27.49
C ASP A 52 -27.03 -4.05 26.55
N VAL A 53 -26.44 -2.98 27.08
CA VAL A 53 -25.56 -2.16 26.24
C VAL A 53 -24.46 -3.16 25.88
N GLY A 54 -24.52 -3.70 24.66
CA GLY A 54 -23.94 -4.98 24.27
C GLY A 54 -22.56 -5.26 24.84
N GLY A 55 -22.27 -6.56 25.04
CA GLY A 55 -20.89 -7.01 25.25
C GLY A 55 -19.99 -6.22 24.31
N GLU A 56 -18.98 -5.55 24.89
CA GLU A 56 -18.23 -4.51 24.19
C GLU A 56 -17.89 -5.00 22.78
N GLY A 57 -18.54 -4.41 21.77
CA GLY A 57 -18.35 -4.82 20.39
C GLY A 57 -16.90 -4.63 19.96
N PRO A 58 -16.57 -4.92 18.70
CA PRO A 58 -15.18 -5.01 18.29
C PRO A 58 -14.47 -3.68 18.58
N GLN A 59 -13.25 -3.73 19.08
CA GLN A 59 -12.42 -2.55 19.37
C GLN A 59 -11.11 -2.64 18.59
N ARG A 60 -10.55 -1.49 18.21
CA ARG A 60 -9.23 -1.45 17.58
C ARG A 60 -8.17 -1.87 18.59
N ASP A 61 -7.29 -2.77 18.19
CA ASP A 61 -6.09 -3.09 18.97
C ASP A 61 -5.23 -1.83 19.12
N PRO A 62 -4.88 -1.39 20.35
CA PRO A 62 -4.04 -0.21 20.56
C PRO A 62 -2.67 -0.28 19.88
N ALA A 63 -2.16 -1.49 19.61
CA ALA A 63 -0.89 -1.69 18.91
C ALA A 63 -1.00 -1.58 17.38
N ALA A 64 -2.23 -1.59 16.82
CA ALA A 64 -2.44 -1.46 15.39
C ALA A 64 -2.38 0.01 14.95
N THR A 65 -1.54 0.30 13.97
CA THR A 65 -1.32 1.68 13.50
C THR A 65 -2.39 2.19 12.53
N LEU A 66 -3.18 1.29 11.93
CA LEU A 66 -4.05 1.56 10.77
C LEU A 66 -3.28 2.18 9.61
N SER A 67 -2.02 1.77 9.47
CA SER A 67 -1.14 2.23 8.40
C SER A 67 -0.24 1.13 7.88
N LEU A 68 0.15 1.25 6.61
CA LEU A 68 1.04 0.33 5.91
C LEU A 68 2.04 1.10 5.07
N GLU A 69 3.33 0.76 5.16
CA GLU A 69 4.35 1.26 4.22
C GLU A 69 4.68 0.18 3.18
N VAL A 70 4.76 0.58 1.91
CA VAL A 70 4.99 -0.33 0.78
C VAL A 70 5.96 0.29 -0.20
N GLY A 71 6.96 -0.47 -0.65
CA GLY A 71 7.83 0.00 -1.74
C GLY A 71 7.07 0.07 -3.07
N GLN A 72 7.47 1.00 -3.93
CA GLN A 72 6.98 1.08 -5.31
C GLN A 72 7.14 -0.26 -6.06
N LYS A 73 6.21 -0.56 -6.98
CA LYS A 73 6.18 -1.81 -7.76
C LYS A 73 6.34 -3.09 -6.92
N SER A 74 5.88 -3.05 -5.66
CA SER A 74 6.07 -4.13 -4.69
C SER A 74 4.76 -4.55 -4.04
N SER A 75 4.86 -5.47 -3.09
CA SER A 75 3.74 -5.92 -2.28
C SER A 75 4.14 -6.14 -0.83
N THR A 76 3.20 -5.90 0.07
CA THR A 76 3.40 -6.08 1.51
C THR A 76 2.20 -6.80 2.13
N VAL A 77 2.48 -7.77 3.02
CA VAL A 77 1.47 -8.47 3.80
C VAL A 77 0.90 -7.52 4.85
N ILE A 78 -0.43 -7.47 4.96
CA ILE A 78 -1.11 -6.77 6.05
C ILE A 78 -1.03 -7.67 7.29
N ARG A 79 -0.44 -7.14 8.37
CA ARG A 79 -0.19 -7.82 9.64
C ARG A 79 -1.02 -7.15 10.73
N ARG A 80 -1.11 -7.80 11.89
CA ARG A 80 -1.80 -7.24 13.06
C ARG A 80 -1.25 -5.87 13.50
N SER A 81 0.05 -5.63 13.32
CA SER A 81 0.67 -4.33 13.58
C SER A 81 0.12 -3.21 12.68
N HIS A 82 -0.34 -3.54 11.47
CA HIS A 82 -0.93 -2.59 10.53
C HIS A 82 -2.42 -2.44 10.79
N LEU A 83 -3.13 -3.55 10.94
CA LEU A 83 -4.59 -3.59 11.09
C LEU A 83 -4.96 -4.73 12.04
N ALA A 84 -5.49 -4.38 13.22
CA ALA A 84 -6.07 -5.36 14.13
C ALA A 84 -7.23 -4.80 14.94
N TYR A 85 -8.22 -5.67 15.13
CA TYR A 85 -9.35 -5.48 16.00
C TYR A 85 -9.48 -6.70 16.91
N THR A 86 -10.02 -6.48 18.10
CA THR A 86 -10.19 -7.47 19.16
C THR A 86 -11.59 -7.33 19.74
N ASP A 87 -12.12 -8.44 20.20
CA ASP A 87 -13.43 -8.51 20.81
C ASP A 87 -13.40 -9.56 21.91
N ASN A 88 -14.12 -9.34 23.01
CA ASN A 88 -14.08 -10.23 24.17
C ASN A 88 -14.98 -11.46 24.02
N THR A 89 -15.99 -11.41 23.15
CA THR A 89 -16.94 -12.51 22.90
C THR A 89 -16.68 -13.21 21.56
N SER A 90 -15.93 -12.57 20.66
CA SER A 90 -15.70 -13.02 19.29
C SER A 90 -14.22 -13.32 19.01
N PRO A 91 -13.85 -14.58 18.71
CA PRO A 91 -12.50 -14.93 18.26
C PRO A 91 -12.17 -14.36 16.87
N ASP A 92 -10.88 -14.39 16.50
CA ASP A 92 -10.32 -13.86 15.24
C ASP A 92 -11.05 -14.32 13.95
N ASN A 93 -11.63 -15.52 13.94
CA ASN A 93 -12.36 -16.05 12.78
C ASN A 93 -13.81 -15.54 12.68
N GLN A 94 -14.32 -14.88 13.73
CA GLN A 94 -15.64 -14.24 13.78
C GLN A 94 -15.56 -12.72 13.65
N ILE A 95 -14.39 -12.11 13.88
CA ILE A 95 -14.19 -10.68 13.60
C ILE A 95 -13.96 -10.49 12.10
N GLN A 96 -14.95 -9.93 11.41
CA GLN A 96 -14.99 -9.73 9.97
C GLN A 96 -14.74 -8.27 9.60
N ILE A 97 -13.86 -8.06 8.63
CA ILE A 97 -13.58 -6.76 8.01
C ILE A 97 -14.25 -6.76 6.64
N GLN A 98 -15.21 -5.87 6.46
CA GLN A 98 -15.90 -5.66 5.19
C GLN A 98 -15.42 -4.37 4.54
N LEU A 99 -14.93 -4.45 3.31
CA LEU A 99 -14.46 -3.29 2.56
C LEU A 99 -15.65 -2.42 2.12
N VAL A 100 -15.60 -1.13 2.45
CA VAL A 100 -16.52 -0.10 1.95
C VAL A 100 -15.95 0.56 0.71
N SER A 101 -14.62 0.71 0.64
CA SER A 101 -13.92 1.14 -0.57
C SER A 101 -12.60 0.41 -0.66
N VAL A 102 -12.10 0.23 -1.88
CA VAL A 102 -10.76 -0.34 -2.13
C VAL A 102 -9.73 0.78 -2.35
N PRO A 103 -8.42 0.49 -2.24
CA PRO A 103 -7.38 1.44 -2.58
C PRO A 103 -7.44 1.86 -4.06
N MET A 104 -6.97 3.08 -4.35
CA MET A 104 -6.96 3.67 -5.70
C MET A 104 -5.72 3.25 -6.51
N TYR A 105 -4.56 3.11 -5.86
CA TYR A 105 -3.26 2.92 -6.53
C TYR A 105 -2.69 1.49 -6.38
N GLY A 106 -3.40 0.64 -5.66
CA GLY A 106 -3.05 -0.77 -5.54
C GLY A 106 -4.29 -1.64 -5.32
N LEU A 107 -4.04 -2.92 -5.10
CA LEU A 107 -5.07 -3.93 -4.96
C LEU A 107 -4.88 -4.66 -3.64
N LEU A 108 -5.98 -4.90 -2.95
CA LEU A 108 -6.02 -5.84 -1.83
C LEU A 108 -6.24 -7.25 -2.39
N THR A 109 -5.50 -8.22 -1.88
CA THR A 109 -5.62 -9.62 -2.29
C THR A 109 -5.68 -10.53 -1.08
N ARG A 110 -6.44 -11.62 -1.20
CA ARG A 110 -6.46 -12.73 -0.25
C ARG A 110 -5.84 -13.95 -0.90
N SER A 111 -4.93 -14.60 -0.18
CA SER A 111 -4.16 -15.74 -0.69
C SER A 111 -4.40 -16.95 0.18
N HIS A 112 -4.95 -18.03 -0.38
CA HIS A 112 -5.09 -19.31 0.31
C HIS A 112 -3.90 -20.25 0.04
N SER A 113 -3.08 -19.93 -0.97
CA SER A 113 -1.85 -20.65 -1.35
C SER A 113 -0.84 -19.69 -2.01
N GLN A 114 0.37 -20.17 -2.34
CA GLN A 114 1.41 -19.36 -3.00
C GLN A 114 1.13 -19.02 -4.47
N GLN A 115 0.13 -19.65 -5.11
CA GLN A 115 -0.14 -19.47 -6.54
C GLN A 115 -1.50 -18.84 -6.84
N GLU A 116 -2.33 -18.65 -5.82
CA GLU A 116 -3.69 -18.12 -6.00
C GLU A 116 -3.89 -16.90 -5.11
N HIS A 117 -3.97 -15.74 -5.76
CA HIS A 117 -4.31 -14.46 -5.13
C HIS A 117 -5.67 -14.02 -5.67
N GLN A 118 -6.69 -14.07 -4.82
CA GLN A 118 -7.99 -13.51 -5.12
C GLN A 118 -7.96 -12.00 -4.86
N GLU A 119 -8.34 -11.19 -5.86
CA GLU A 119 -8.54 -9.76 -5.69
C GLU A 119 -9.77 -9.49 -4.81
N LEU A 120 -9.60 -8.64 -3.80
CA LEU A 120 -10.67 -8.16 -2.94
C LEU A 120 -11.22 -6.85 -3.51
N ARG A 121 -12.54 -6.81 -3.67
CA ARG A 121 -13.29 -5.68 -4.23
C ARG A 121 -14.11 -4.99 -3.15
N GLU A 122 -14.81 -3.92 -3.52
CA GLU A 122 -15.84 -3.32 -2.65
C GLU A 122 -16.81 -4.40 -2.16
N TYR A 123 -17.19 -4.32 -0.88
CA TYR A 123 -18.01 -5.29 -0.14
C TYR A 123 -17.40 -6.69 0.04
N SER A 124 -16.19 -6.95 -0.47
CA SER A 124 -15.45 -8.16 -0.12
C SER A 124 -15.09 -8.13 1.37
N SER A 125 -15.00 -9.32 1.95
CA SER A 125 -14.72 -9.47 3.37
C SER A 125 -13.61 -10.48 3.64
N PHE A 126 -12.89 -10.24 4.73
CA PHE A 126 -11.88 -11.13 5.29
C PHE A 126 -11.90 -11.01 6.82
N THR A 127 -11.30 -11.96 7.52
CA THR A 127 -11.34 -12.02 8.99
C THR A 127 -10.02 -11.61 9.61
N MET A 128 -10.03 -11.36 10.93
CA MET A 128 -8.79 -11.21 11.69
C MET A 128 -7.91 -12.47 11.62
N GLU A 129 -8.51 -13.64 11.49
CA GLU A 129 -7.77 -14.90 11.25
C GLU A 129 -6.99 -14.86 9.93
N ASP A 130 -7.53 -14.28 8.85
CA ASP A 130 -6.82 -14.14 7.57
C ASP A 130 -5.57 -13.26 7.69
N ILE A 131 -5.66 -12.17 8.47
CA ILE A 131 -4.51 -11.32 8.80
C ILE A 131 -3.49 -12.10 9.63
N SER A 132 -3.94 -12.81 10.66
CA SER A 132 -3.08 -13.64 11.52
C SER A 132 -2.38 -14.76 10.73
N LYS A 133 -3.01 -15.28 9.67
CA LYS A 133 -2.45 -16.26 8.73
C LYS A 133 -1.63 -15.63 7.59
N HIS A 134 -1.42 -14.31 7.58
CA HIS A 134 -0.65 -13.59 6.56
C HIS A 134 -1.22 -13.72 5.13
N GLN A 135 -2.54 -13.88 5.01
CA GLN A 135 -3.21 -14.13 3.73
C GLN A 135 -3.61 -12.86 2.99
N ILE A 136 -3.69 -11.74 3.71
CA ILE A 136 -4.09 -10.44 3.16
C ILE A 136 -2.86 -9.63 2.75
N ARG A 137 -2.85 -9.10 1.53
CA ARG A 137 -1.72 -8.38 0.96
C ARG A 137 -2.20 -7.18 0.16
N TYR A 138 -1.45 -6.08 0.26
CA TYR A 138 -1.54 -4.97 -0.67
C TYR A 138 -0.47 -5.12 -1.75
N ILE A 139 -0.85 -4.94 -3.01
CA ILE A 139 0.04 -5.03 -4.17
C ILE A 139 -0.10 -3.73 -4.98
N THR A 140 1.02 -3.11 -5.36
CA THR A 140 1.01 -1.94 -6.24
C THR A 140 2.05 -2.07 -7.34
N SER A 141 1.73 -1.52 -8.51
CA SER A 141 2.63 -1.41 -9.67
C SER A 141 3.05 0.04 -9.95
N ILE A 142 2.66 0.98 -9.09
CA ILE A 142 2.99 2.40 -9.29
C ILE A 142 4.47 2.63 -9.05
N GLU A 143 5.03 3.58 -9.81
CA GLU A 143 6.36 4.12 -9.58
C GLU A 143 6.20 5.45 -8.85
N THR A 144 6.87 5.59 -7.71
CA THR A 144 6.94 6.84 -6.98
C THR A 144 8.23 7.55 -7.39
N GLY A 145 8.16 8.84 -7.71
CA GLY A 145 9.36 9.65 -7.91
C GLY A 145 10.12 9.86 -6.60
N SER A 146 10.46 11.11 -6.29
CA SER A 146 11.04 11.48 -5.00
C SER A 146 10.01 11.61 -3.88
N GLN A 147 8.72 11.69 -4.19
CA GLN A 147 7.64 11.90 -3.23
C GLN A 147 6.81 10.63 -2.99
N PRO A 148 6.48 10.31 -1.73
CA PRO A 148 5.57 9.21 -1.41
C PRO A 148 4.17 9.46 -1.96
N ILE A 149 3.48 8.38 -2.34
CA ILE A 149 2.06 8.43 -2.72
C ILE A 149 1.25 7.83 -1.58
N THR A 150 0.16 8.51 -1.21
CA THR A 150 -0.78 8.00 -0.20
C THR A 150 -1.98 7.36 -0.88
N ASP A 151 -2.35 6.18 -0.39
CA ASP A 151 -3.51 5.40 -0.81
C ASP A 151 -4.34 5.01 0.42
N ILE A 152 -5.64 4.76 0.26
CA ILE A 152 -6.56 4.58 1.40
C ILE A 152 -7.66 3.58 1.03
N PHE A 153 -8.02 2.71 1.97
CA PHE A 153 -9.25 1.94 1.89
C PHE A 153 -10.10 2.11 3.16
N HIS A 154 -11.41 2.10 2.99
CA HIS A 154 -12.39 2.22 4.08
C HIS A 154 -13.06 0.88 4.33
N PHE A 155 -13.44 0.63 5.58
CA PHE A 155 -14.06 -0.63 5.98
C PHE A 155 -14.96 -0.48 7.20
N VAL A 156 -15.78 -1.49 7.42
CA VAL A 156 -16.56 -1.72 8.65
C VAL A 156 -16.04 -3.00 9.30
N VAL A 157 -16.00 -3.02 10.63
CA VAL A 157 -15.64 -4.20 11.40
C VAL A 157 -16.89 -4.77 12.05
N TYR A 158 -17.15 -6.05 11.86
CA TYR A 158 -18.25 -6.79 12.47
C TYR A 158 -17.68 -7.84 13.42
N ASP A 159 -18.35 -8.08 14.53
CA ASP A 159 -18.07 -9.22 15.40
C ASP A 159 -19.04 -10.40 15.13
N GLY A 160 -18.93 -11.47 15.91
CA GLY A 160 -19.78 -12.66 15.77
C GLY A 160 -21.24 -12.44 16.23
N ASP A 161 -21.47 -11.40 17.03
CA ASP A 161 -22.78 -11.01 17.59
C ASP A 161 -23.47 -9.91 16.74
N ASN A 162 -22.87 -9.56 15.59
CA ASN A 162 -23.32 -8.54 14.65
C ASN A 162 -23.30 -7.10 15.21
N ASN A 163 -22.50 -6.84 16.25
CA ASN A 163 -22.08 -5.48 16.58
C ASN A 163 -21.05 -5.02 15.55
N HIS A 164 -20.92 -3.70 15.37
CA HIS A 164 -20.03 -3.16 14.35
C HIS A 164 -19.39 -1.83 14.73
N LEU A 165 -18.21 -1.60 14.13
CA LEU A 165 -17.53 -0.32 14.09
C LEU A 165 -17.48 0.21 12.65
N ASP A 166 -18.21 1.30 12.42
CA ASP A 166 -18.23 2.01 11.13
C ASP A 166 -17.06 2.97 10.95
N ASN A 167 -16.93 3.52 9.74
CA ASN A 167 -16.04 4.64 9.41
C ASN A 167 -14.55 4.38 9.71
N GLN A 168 -14.12 3.12 9.60
CA GLN A 168 -12.72 2.77 9.74
C GLN A 168 -11.98 3.00 8.43
N MET A 169 -10.70 3.37 8.52
CA MET A 169 -9.82 3.53 7.36
C MET A 169 -8.42 3.05 7.68
N CYS A 170 -7.72 2.59 6.65
CA CYS A 170 -6.30 2.27 6.72
C CYS A 170 -5.55 3.07 5.65
N THR A 171 -4.48 3.74 6.06
CA THR A 171 -3.63 4.54 5.16
C THR A 171 -2.45 3.72 4.67
N ILE A 172 -2.17 3.78 3.38
CA ILE A 172 -1.03 3.11 2.76
C ILE A 172 -0.11 4.16 2.19
N THR A 173 1.16 4.13 2.58
CA THR A 173 2.19 5.02 2.04
C THR A 173 3.08 4.22 1.13
N VAL A 174 3.02 4.52 -0.17
CA VAL A 174 3.91 3.95 -1.17
C VAL A 174 5.16 4.81 -1.25
N THR A 175 6.33 4.22 -1.02
CA THR A 175 7.63 4.90 -0.99
C THR A 175 8.55 4.42 -2.11
N SER A 176 9.49 5.29 -2.49
CA SER A 176 10.48 4.94 -3.50
C SER A 176 11.45 3.93 -2.93
N THR A 177 11.59 2.79 -3.60
CA THR A 177 12.65 1.84 -3.29
C THR A 177 13.98 2.46 -3.74
N PRO A 178 15.00 2.57 -2.86
CA PRO A 178 16.30 3.11 -3.25
C PRO A 178 16.87 2.31 -4.42
N ARG A 179 17.09 2.96 -5.56
CA ARG A 179 17.79 2.36 -6.71
C ARG A 179 19.28 2.27 -6.40
N GLN A 180 19.87 1.13 -6.67
CA GLN A 180 21.31 0.93 -6.62
C GLN A 180 21.93 1.35 -7.97
N PRO A 181 23.12 1.97 -7.95
CA PRO A 181 23.83 2.26 -9.19
C PRO A 181 24.39 0.97 -9.83
N PRO A 182 24.54 0.94 -11.16
CA PRO A 182 25.18 -0.18 -11.83
C PRO A 182 26.62 -0.36 -11.36
N VAL A 183 27.02 -1.62 -11.18
CA VAL A 183 28.37 -2.01 -10.82
C VAL A 183 29.14 -2.39 -12.09
N VAL A 184 30.31 -1.78 -12.27
CA VAL A 184 31.23 -2.09 -13.37
C VAL A 184 32.48 -2.78 -12.80
N THR A 185 32.79 -3.96 -13.30
CA THR A 185 33.99 -4.72 -12.95
C THR A 185 34.91 -4.83 -14.16
N VAL A 186 36.17 -4.46 -13.99
CA VAL A 186 37.23 -4.64 -15.01
C VAL A 186 38.07 -5.84 -14.58
N ASN A 187 37.91 -6.95 -15.30
CA ASN A 187 38.54 -8.23 -14.91
C ASN A 187 40.02 -8.28 -15.33
N SER A 188 40.32 -7.88 -16.56
CA SER A 188 41.67 -7.89 -17.10
C SER A 188 41.91 -6.72 -18.04
N GLY A 189 43.09 -6.11 -17.95
CA GLY A 189 43.52 -5.09 -18.90
C GLY A 189 43.56 -5.66 -20.32
N ILE A 190 43.31 -4.81 -21.31
CA ILE A 190 43.32 -5.20 -22.72
C ILE A 190 44.77 -5.14 -23.22
N LYS A 191 45.26 -6.24 -23.82
CA LYS A 191 46.57 -6.30 -24.48
C LYS A 191 46.37 -6.50 -25.97
N VAL A 192 47.05 -5.68 -26.77
CA VAL A 192 47.02 -5.74 -28.24
C VAL A 192 48.43 -5.41 -28.75
N GLN A 193 48.84 -6.06 -29.84
CA GLN A 193 50.09 -5.70 -30.53
C GLN A 193 49.88 -4.40 -31.32
N GLU A 194 50.97 -3.68 -31.59
CA GLU A 194 50.93 -2.49 -32.44
C GLU A 194 50.34 -2.81 -33.82
N GLY A 195 49.38 -2.01 -34.27
CA GLY A 195 48.61 -2.25 -35.51
C GLY A 195 47.62 -3.42 -35.46
N GLY A 196 47.56 -4.15 -34.34
CA GLY A 196 46.65 -5.28 -34.15
C GLY A 196 45.23 -4.89 -33.75
N ARG A 197 44.35 -5.88 -33.69
CA ARG A 197 42.96 -5.76 -33.22
C ARG A 197 42.65 -6.78 -32.14
N VAL A 198 41.83 -6.41 -31.17
CA VAL A 198 41.36 -7.32 -30.11
C VAL A 198 39.89 -7.05 -29.82
N ALA A 199 39.11 -8.13 -29.66
CA ALA A 199 37.71 -8.02 -29.33
C ALA A 199 37.52 -7.68 -27.85
N LEU A 200 36.66 -6.70 -27.56
CA LEU A 200 36.19 -6.45 -26.20
C LEU A 200 35.11 -7.45 -25.85
N SER A 201 35.26 -8.12 -24.71
CA SER A 201 34.34 -9.16 -24.23
C SER A 201 34.01 -8.99 -22.75
N THR A 202 33.13 -9.83 -22.22
CA THR A 202 32.82 -9.90 -20.79
C THR A 202 34.02 -10.29 -19.92
N ASN A 203 35.13 -10.76 -20.52
CA ASN A 203 36.40 -10.99 -19.83
C ASN A 203 37.20 -9.69 -19.61
N ASN A 204 36.83 -8.60 -20.27
CA ASN A 204 37.47 -7.30 -20.14
C ASN A 204 36.64 -6.37 -19.26
N ILE A 205 35.34 -6.25 -19.55
CA ILE A 205 34.41 -5.38 -18.81
C ILE A 205 33.12 -6.16 -18.55
N LEU A 206 32.69 -6.19 -17.29
CA LEU A 206 31.42 -6.74 -16.86
C LEU A 206 30.60 -5.64 -16.21
N VAL A 207 29.35 -5.47 -16.65
CA VAL A 207 28.38 -4.56 -16.05
C VAL A 207 27.23 -5.38 -15.49
N SER A 208 26.83 -5.08 -14.26
CA SER A 208 25.68 -5.69 -13.60
C SER A 208 24.94 -4.65 -12.78
N ASP A 209 23.63 -4.75 -12.76
CA ASP A 209 22.76 -3.91 -11.95
C ASP A 209 21.67 -4.80 -11.35
N LEU A 210 21.32 -4.58 -10.08
CA LEU A 210 20.29 -5.38 -9.41
C LEU A 210 18.87 -4.95 -9.80
N ASP A 211 18.72 -3.69 -10.21
CA ASP A 211 17.42 -3.08 -10.53
C ASP A 211 17.12 -3.09 -12.04
N THR A 212 18.15 -3.25 -12.88
CA THR A 212 18.08 -3.14 -14.34
C THR A 212 18.54 -4.43 -15.02
N PRO A 213 17.66 -5.08 -15.82
CA PRO A 213 18.05 -6.25 -16.61
C PRO A 213 19.22 -5.95 -17.54
N ARG A 214 20.15 -6.91 -17.70
CA ARG A 214 21.38 -6.74 -18.50
C ARG A 214 21.14 -6.22 -19.93
N LYS A 215 20.03 -6.63 -20.56
CA LYS A 215 19.67 -6.24 -21.93
C LYS A 215 19.33 -4.74 -22.08
N ASP A 216 18.96 -4.09 -20.98
CA ASP A 216 18.52 -2.69 -20.94
C ASP A 216 19.66 -1.76 -20.48
N LEU A 217 20.83 -2.31 -20.13
CA LEU A 217 22.02 -1.54 -19.77
C LEU A 217 22.67 -0.94 -21.02
N LEU A 218 22.90 0.37 -20.98
CA LEU A 218 23.59 1.12 -22.03
C LEU A 218 25.00 1.50 -21.57
N VAL A 219 25.98 1.34 -22.46
CA VAL A 219 27.40 1.66 -22.20
C VAL A 219 27.87 2.67 -23.24
N TRP A 220 28.46 3.77 -22.77
CA TRP A 220 28.93 4.87 -23.61
C TRP A 220 30.44 5.06 -23.44
N ILE A 221 31.13 5.36 -24.54
CA ILE A 221 32.54 5.78 -24.49
C ILE A 221 32.55 7.28 -24.23
N ILE A 222 32.94 7.68 -23.02
CA ILE A 222 33.02 9.10 -22.64
C ILE A 222 34.31 9.74 -23.18
N SER A 223 35.41 8.98 -23.19
CA SER A 223 36.69 9.43 -23.74
C SER A 223 37.26 8.33 -24.63
N PRO A 224 37.40 8.57 -25.95
CA PRO A 224 37.95 7.59 -26.86
C PRO A 224 39.46 7.39 -26.64
N PRO A 225 40.03 6.24 -27.04
CA PRO A 225 41.46 5.99 -26.92
C PRO A 225 42.28 6.98 -27.78
N LYS A 226 43.38 7.50 -27.24
CA LYS A 226 44.24 8.49 -27.91
C LYS A 226 44.99 7.95 -29.14
N TYR A 227 45.35 6.67 -29.12
CA TYR A 227 46.22 6.03 -30.13
C TYR A 227 45.52 4.86 -30.83
N GLY A 228 44.19 4.91 -30.95
CA GLY A 228 43.39 3.88 -31.59
C GLY A 228 41.93 4.30 -31.71
N PHE A 229 41.05 3.37 -32.05
CA PHE A 229 39.61 3.57 -32.10
C PHE A 229 38.89 2.28 -31.69
N ILE A 230 37.65 2.40 -31.21
CA ILE A 230 36.76 1.25 -31.02
C ILE A 230 35.91 1.07 -32.27
N GLU A 231 35.91 -0.14 -32.83
CA GLU A 231 35.12 -0.54 -33.98
C GLU A 231 33.96 -1.45 -33.55
N ASN A 232 32.76 -1.25 -34.13
CA ASN A 232 31.62 -2.13 -33.92
C ASN A 232 31.45 -3.03 -35.14
N THR A 233 31.85 -4.30 -35.03
CA THR A 233 31.84 -5.25 -36.17
C THR A 233 30.44 -5.77 -36.54
N ASN A 234 29.39 -5.45 -35.77
CA ASN A 234 28.02 -5.89 -36.02
C ASN A 234 27.16 -4.87 -36.80
N ARG A 235 27.68 -3.66 -37.04
CA ARG A 235 27.05 -2.66 -37.91
C ARG A 235 28.10 -2.28 -38.94
N GLY A 236 27.86 -2.60 -40.21
CA GLY A 236 28.83 -2.47 -41.31
C GLY A 236 29.25 -1.04 -41.68
N GLU A 237 29.10 -0.06 -40.78
CA GLU A 237 29.56 1.30 -40.97
C GLU A 237 30.22 1.79 -39.69
N ALA A 238 31.46 2.26 -39.82
CA ALA A 238 32.20 2.89 -38.74
C ALA A 238 31.39 4.11 -38.23
N PHE A 239 30.99 4.09 -36.96
CA PHE A 239 30.44 5.28 -36.34
C PHE A 239 31.56 6.31 -36.21
N LEU A 240 31.57 7.29 -37.12
CA LEU A 240 32.35 8.51 -36.96
C LEU A 240 31.79 9.24 -35.73
N TYR A 241 32.61 9.39 -34.70
CA TYR A 241 32.23 10.00 -33.44
C TYR A 241 31.73 11.43 -33.66
N MET A 242 30.46 11.69 -33.35
CA MET A 242 30.02 13.04 -33.05
C MET A 242 30.42 13.34 -31.61
N CYS A 243 31.41 14.21 -31.43
CA CYS A 243 31.67 14.86 -30.16
C CYS A 243 30.44 15.71 -29.82
N THR A 244 29.55 15.21 -28.96
CA THR A 244 28.57 16.09 -28.31
C THR A 244 29.22 16.58 -27.03
N ASP A 245 29.59 17.85 -27.01
CA ASP A 245 29.95 18.54 -25.79
C ASP A 245 28.78 18.41 -24.79
N ASN A 246 29.09 17.95 -23.58
CA ASN A 246 28.21 17.77 -22.41
C ASN A 246 27.28 16.53 -22.39
N VAL A 247 27.79 15.46 -21.79
CA VAL A 247 27.05 14.24 -21.40
C VAL A 247 25.97 14.50 -20.32
N TYR A 248 26.06 15.60 -19.58
CA TYR A 248 25.08 15.93 -18.53
C TYR A 248 23.70 16.30 -19.07
N ASP A 249 23.58 16.80 -20.30
CA ASP A 249 22.29 17.17 -20.91
C ASP A 249 21.45 15.96 -21.36
N LEU A 250 22.05 14.77 -21.48
CA LEU A 250 21.32 13.54 -21.87
C LEU A 250 20.76 12.76 -20.67
N MET A 251 21.15 13.11 -19.44
CA MET A 251 20.63 12.46 -18.22
C MET A 251 19.46 13.22 -17.58
N GLY A 252 19.11 14.40 -18.10
CA GLY A 252 17.94 15.18 -17.69
C GLY A 252 16.85 15.15 -18.76
N GLU A 253 15.71 14.58 -18.41
CA GLU A 253 14.46 14.50 -19.19
C GLU A 253 14.39 13.45 -20.33
N ASP A 254 13.55 12.44 -20.06
CA ASP A 254 12.79 11.65 -21.03
C ASP A 254 13.52 10.82 -22.11
N VAL A 255 13.98 9.63 -21.71
CA VAL A 255 14.25 8.49 -22.63
C VAL A 255 12.94 7.85 -23.12
N LYS A 256 11.97 8.66 -23.55
CA LYS A 256 10.74 8.23 -24.24
C LYS A 256 10.38 9.11 -25.43
N ARG A 257 11.35 9.58 -26.22
CA ARG A 257 11.09 9.97 -27.62
C ARG A 257 12.37 10.26 -28.37
N LYS A 258 12.78 9.35 -29.25
CA LYS A 258 13.41 9.67 -30.54
C LYS A 258 13.60 8.40 -31.38
N GLU A 259 12.50 7.72 -31.67
CA GLU A 259 12.34 7.21 -33.03
C GLU A 259 11.91 8.40 -33.89
N LYS A 260 12.86 9.07 -34.54
CA LYS A 260 12.52 9.96 -35.66
C LYS A 260 13.50 9.71 -36.79
N LYS A 261 12.97 9.00 -37.80
CA LYS A 261 13.49 8.84 -39.16
C LYS A 261 14.10 10.15 -39.69
N PHE A 262 15.32 10.05 -40.22
CA PHE A 262 15.83 10.80 -41.37
C PHE A 262 16.68 9.77 -42.12
N GLY A 263 16.37 9.29 -43.33
CA GLY A 263 15.90 10.03 -44.49
C GLY A 263 17.14 10.46 -45.27
N MET A 264 17.62 9.61 -46.17
CA MET A 264 18.69 9.92 -47.13
C MET A 264 18.42 11.28 -47.81
N MET A 265 19.44 12.13 -47.86
CA MET A 265 19.60 13.10 -48.94
C MET A 265 21.09 13.39 -49.13
N ASP A 266 21.53 13.18 -50.37
CA ASP A 266 22.87 13.41 -50.89
C ASP A 266 23.29 14.89 -50.83
N GLY A 267 24.60 15.12 -50.59
CA GLY A 267 25.34 16.22 -51.20
C GLY A 267 25.50 17.52 -50.39
N VAL A 268 26.79 17.90 -50.21
CA VAL A 268 27.32 19.27 -49.98
C VAL A 268 27.04 19.82 -48.55
N GLU A 269 27.98 20.27 -47.72
CA GLU A 269 29.04 21.27 -47.93
C GLU A 269 30.04 21.29 -46.75
N ASP A 270 31.26 21.75 -47.03
CA ASP A 270 32.35 22.09 -46.11
C ASP A 270 32.03 23.25 -45.15
N GLN A 271 32.89 23.40 -44.13
CA GLN A 271 33.07 24.54 -43.20
C GLN A 271 32.13 24.62 -41.98
N VAL A 272 32.66 24.36 -40.78
CA VAL A 272 33.03 25.38 -39.77
C VAL A 272 33.74 24.65 -38.62
N CYS A 273 35.05 24.81 -38.51
CA CYS A 273 35.77 24.57 -37.27
C CYS A 273 36.84 25.65 -37.15
N ASN A 274 36.57 26.69 -36.35
CA ASN A 274 37.60 27.61 -35.89
C ASN A 274 37.22 28.32 -34.59
N GLN A 275 38.25 28.45 -33.75
CA GLN A 275 38.41 29.32 -32.57
C GLN A 275 37.47 29.08 -31.37
N VAL A 276 38.00 28.53 -30.28
CA VAL A 276 38.36 29.28 -29.04
C VAL A 276 39.28 28.38 -28.20
N MET A 277 40.59 28.65 -28.16
CA MET A 277 41.47 28.41 -27.01
C MET A 277 42.67 29.37 -27.12
N SER A 278 42.41 30.65 -26.89
CA SER A 278 43.39 31.59 -26.34
C SER A 278 42.64 32.47 -25.35
N ASN A 279 42.71 32.07 -24.08
CA ASN A 279 42.92 32.92 -22.91
C ASN A 279 43.25 32.03 -21.72
#